data_AF-A0A6V7JGB7-F1
#
_entry.id   AF-A0A6V7JGB7-F1
#
_cell.length_a   1.000
_cell.length_b   1.000
_cell.length_c   1.000
_cell.angle_alpha   90.00
_cell.angle_beta   90.00
_cell.angle_gamma   90.00
#
_symmetry.space_group_name_H-M   'P 1'
#
loop_
_entity.id
_entity.type
_entity.pdbx_description
1 polymer ?
#
loop_
_entity_poly.entity_id
_entity_poly.type
_entity_poly.pdbx_seq_one_letter_code
_entity_poly.pdbx_strand_id
1 'polypeptide(L)' 'LDKIEFLQSHQNMEIYQKAFDIIERYFGSEEEDARIAPSVDSQGQQFQFNTPDSSQMPVQNFQF' A
#
# COMPACT_ATOMS: atom_id res chain seq x y z
N LEU A 1 -2.46 11.38 -7.50
CA LEU A 1 -1.14 11.32 -8.12
C LEU A 1 -0.83 12.65 -8.82
N ASP A 2 -1.82 13.22 -9.51
CA ASP A 2 -1.78 14.47 -10.28
C ASP A 2 -0.96 15.63 -9.68
N LYS A 3 -1.13 15.91 -8.39
CA LYS A 3 -0.41 17.04 -7.74
C LYS A 3 1.10 16.78 -7.60
N ILE A 4 1.51 15.54 -7.41
CA ILE A 4 2.92 15.17 -7.26
C ILE A 4 3.57 15.07 -8.64
N GLU A 5 2.85 14.57 -9.64
CA GLU A 5 3.31 14.57 -11.04
C GLU A 5 3.52 16.00 -11.57
N PHE A 6 2.61 16.93 -11.23
CA PHE A 6 2.79 18.33 -11.58
C PHE A 6 4.12 18.92 -11.05
N LEU A 7 4.54 18.53 -9.85
CA LEU A 7 5.79 18.99 -9.24
C LEU A 7 7.04 18.48 -9.96
N GLN A 8 6.93 17.46 -10.82
CA GLN A 8 8.04 17.03 -11.68
C GLN A 8 8.37 18.03 -12.81
N SER A 9 7.53 19.06 -13.02
CA SER A 9 7.81 20.17 -13.95
C SER A 9 8.34 21.43 -13.25
N HIS A 10 8.53 21.39 -11.93
CA HIS A 10 8.87 22.56 -11.14
C HIS A 10 10.33 22.99 -11.36
N GLN A 11 10.58 24.31 -11.48
CA GLN A 11 11.92 24.84 -11.78
C GLN A 11 12.94 24.64 -10.65
N ASN A 12 12.47 24.52 -9.40
CA ASN A 12 13.31 24.14 -8.28
C ASN A 12 13.65 22.65 -8.35
N MET A 13 14.94 22.35 -8.53
CA MET A 13 15.47 20.99 -8.66
C MET A 13 15.23 20.12 -7.43
N GLU A 14 15.21 20.68 -6.22
CA GLU A 14 14.91 19.93 -4.99
C GLU A 14 13.45 19.49 -4.94
N ILE A 15 12.53 20.32 -5.47
CA ILE A 15 11.11 19.99 -5.55
C ILE A 15 10.88 18.89 -6.58
N TYR A 16 11.52 18.99 -7.74
CA TYR A 16 11.52 17.94 -8.76
C TYR A 16 12.01 16.61 -8.19
N GLN A 17 13.19 16.60 -7.55
CA GLN A 17 13.79 15.38 -7.00
C GLN A 17 12.89 14.73 -5.95
N LYS A 18 12.35 15.52 -5.01
CA LYS A 18 11.43 14.99 -4.00
C LYS A 18 10.16 14.39 -4.62
N ALA A 19 9.60 15.04 -5.64
CA ALA A 19 8.42 14.52 -6.33
C ALA A 19 8.74 13.21 -7.08
N PHE A 20 9.89 13.16 -7.75
CA PHE A 20 10.38 11.96 -8.43
C PHE A 20 10.58 10.80 -7.44
N ASP A 21 11.29 11.01 -6.34
CA ASP A 21 11.57 9.98 -5.34
C ASP A 21 10.28 9.41 -4.73
N ILE A 22 9.29 10.26 -4.45
CA ILE A 22 7.99 9.80 -3.93
C ILE A 22 7.26 8.94 -4.96
N ILE A 23 7.25 9.35 -6.24
CA ILE A 23 6.60 8.59 -7.30
C ILE A 23 7.30 7.25 -7.47
N GLU A 24 8.62 7.22 -7.58
CA GLU A 24 9.39 5.99 -7.78
C GLU A 24 9.22 5.01 -6.62
N ARG A 25 9.33 5.50 -5.38
CA ARG A 25 9.25 4.69 -4.15
C ARG A 25 7.90 4.02 -3.93
N TYR A 26 6.79 4.70 -4.23
CA TYR A 26 5.45 4.28 -3.83
C TYR A 26 4.52 3.95 -5.01
N PHE A 27 4.85 4.41 -6.21
CA PHE A 27 4.03 4.26 -7.42
C PHE A 27 4.81 3.71 -8.62
N GLY A 28 6.15 3.65 -8.57
CA GLY A 28 7.01 3.21 -9.67
C GLY A 28 7.26 1.71 -9.73
N SER A 29 6.96 0.98 -8.65
CA SER A 29 7.07 -0.49 -8.60
C SER A 29 5.67 -1.09 -8.53
N GLU A 30 5.29 -1.89 -9.53
CA GLU A 30 4.08 -2.74 -9.48
C GLU A 30 4.27 -3.98 -8.57
N GLU A 31 5.42 -4.11 -7.91
CA GLU A 31 5.64 -5.15 -6.92
C GLU A 31 4.85 -4.82 -5.66
N GLU A 32 3.83 -5.64 -5.37
CA GLU A 32 3.08 -5.55 -4.12
C GLU A 32 4.06 -5.61 -2.96
N ASP A 33 4.18 -4.49 -2.22
CA ASP A 33 5.05 -4.43 -1.06
C ASP A 33 4.64 -5.55 -0.09
N ALA A 34 5.50 -6.55 0.05
CA ALA A 34 5.24 -7.75 0.84
C ALA A 34 4.90 -7.47 2.31
N ARG A 35 5.15 -6.24 2.79
CA ARG A 35 4.76 -5.78 4.14
C ARG A 35 3.27 -5.45 4.25
N ILE A 36 2.62 -5.09 3.14
CA ILE A 36 1.19 -4.75 3.07
C ILE A 36 0.39 -5.77 2.26
N ALA A 37 1.05 -6.57 1.43
CA ALA A 37 0.41 -7.63 0.67
C ALA A 37 -0.20 -8.66 1.63
N PRO A 38 -1.45 -9.07 1.42
CA PRO A 38 -2.03 -10.16 2.20
C PRO A 38 -1.19 -11.43 1.98
N SER A 39 -0.83 -12.12 3.08
CA SER A 39 -0.18 -13.42 2.95
C SER A 39 -1.14 -14.38 2.25
N VAL A 40 -0.69 -15.08 1.22
CA VAL A 40 -1.45 -16.15 0.57
C VAL A 40 -1.03 -17.50 1.13
N ASP A 41 -1.96 -18.45 1.17
CA ASP A 41 -1.62 -19.83 1.53
C ASP A 41 -0.57 -20.43 0.58
N SER A 42 0.05 -21.54 0.97
CA SER A 42 1.08 -22.20 0.17
C SER A 42 0.61 -22.69 -1.20
N GLN A 43 -0.70 -22.71 -1.46
CA GLN A 43 -1.29 -23.07 -2.76
C GLN A 43 -1.73 -21.83 -3.57
N GLY A 44 -1.54 -20.62 -3.03
CA GLY A 44 -1.96 -19.36 -3.64
C GLY A 44 -3.48 -19.22 -3.82
N GLN A 45 -4.30 -20.01 -3.11
CA GLN A 45 -5.75 -20.06 -3.35
C GLN A 45 -6.54 -19.15 -2.40
N GLN A 46 -6.02 -18.86 -1.21
CA GLN A 46 -6.71 -18.07 -0.20
C GLN A 46 -5.83 -16.97 0.39
N PHE A 47 -6.39 -15.75 0.52
CA PHE A 47 -5.78 -14.64 1.26
C PHE A 47 -5.94 -14.85 2.78
N GLN A 48 -4.86 -14.69 3.52
CA GLN A 48 -4.76 -14.85 4.96
C GLN A 48 -4.65 -13.49 5.63
N PHE A 49 -5.71 -13.10 6.34
CA PHE A 49 -5.73 -11.88 7.14
C PHE A 49 -5.39 -12.25 8.58
N ASN A 50 -4.19 -11.90 9.05
CA ASN A 50 -3.89 -12.02 10.48
C ASN A 50 -4.73 -10.99 11.24
N THR A 51 -5.76 -11.46 11.92
CA THR A 51 -6.47 -10.63 12.89
C THR A 51 -5.55 -10.44 14.10
N PRO A 52 -5.26 -9.19 14.52
CA PRO A 52 -4.59 -8.97 15.80
C PRO A 52 -5.51 -9.52 16.89
N ASP A 53 -5.05 -10.57 17.55
CA ASP A 53 -5.59 -11.19 18.76
C ASP A 53 -7.12 -11.04 18.94
N SER A 54 -7.85 -12.06 18.49
CA SER A 54 -9.32 -12.20 18.57
C SER A 54 -9.91 -12.12 19.98
N SER A 55 -9.09 -11.86 21.01
CA SER A 55 -9.56 -11.66 22.38
C SER A 55 -10.15 -10.27 22.64
N GLN A 56 -9.96 -9.30 21.72
CA GLN A 56 -10.41 -7.90 21.92
C GLN A 56 -11.42 -7.36 20.90
N MET A 57 -11.83 -8.13 19.88
CA MET A 57 -12.90 -7.70 18.98
C MET A 57 -14.19 -8.48 19.28
N PRO A 58 -15.29 -7.81 19.67
CA PRO A 58 -16.59 -8.47 19.73
C PRO A 58 -16.93 -8.86 18.29
N VAL A 59 -16.84 -10.16 18.00
CA VAL A 59 -17.37 -10.77 16.78
C VAL A 59 -18.86 -10.49 16.72
N GLN A 60 -19.21 -9.33 16.15
CA GLN A 60 -20.59 -8.97 15.88
C GLN A 60 -21.04 -9.83 14.70
N ASN A 61 -21.66 -10.94 15.06
CA ASN A 61 -22.16 -11.98 14.18
C ASN A 61 -23.36 -11.44 13.39
N PHE A 62 -23.11 -10.73 12.28
CA PHE A 62 -24.18 -10.27 11.38
C PHE A 62 -24.91 -11.49 10.80
N GLN A 63 -26.18 -11.66 11.17
CA GLN A 63 -27.12 -12.61 10.59
C GLN A 63 -28.11 -11.83 9.72
N PHE A 64 -28.29 -12.27 8.47
CA PHE A 64 -29.35 -11.83 7.56
C PHE A 64 -30.63 -12.62 7.82
#